data_AF-A0A1Q7RN78-F1
#
_entry.id   AF-A0A1Q7RN78-F1
#
_cell.length_a   1.000
_cell.length_b   1.000
_cell.length_c   1.000
_cell.angle_alpha   90.00
_cell.angle_beta   90.00
_cell.angle_gamma   90.00
#
_symmetry.space_group_name_H-M   'P 1'
#
loop_
_entity.id
_entity.type
_entity.pdbx_description
1 polymer ?
#
loop_
_entity_poly.entity_id
_entity_poly.type
_entity_poly.pdbx_seq_one_letter_code
_entity_poly.pdbx_strand_id
1 'polypeptide(L)'
;MTLSGGQAVYAGAAGATASFTFSGTGVSWIGFQCEQCGIASVHLDGSVVATVDTYAPSRPAASGAMYSTTGLASGSHTLVIEATGTSNVSSTGAFIIVDAFDVEGATSGGGGSTTRLEETDPSVSYAGTWFSQTRDDLSGGTVVESSDPNGTATLTFGGTGVSWIGFKGPWAGIAQVYLDGTLKGTVDTYAPTEQAQAVVYTASGLAAGSHALMIKVTNTWNPSSTSAWIVVDAFDVTTGGSSPPPPDTTPPTVSITSPASGSTVSGTMTVSASASDNVGVAGVQFLVDGLALGSEDVASPYSVSWNTTTASNASHTLTAVARDAAGNRTTSAPVTVTVANGTGPAPTRSEESAATLAPAASWSGVTSASTGVTLSGDFAVIAPDAGATATFSFSGTGVSWIGFKCERCGIATVHLDGAVVATVDTYAPTRPASSSAMFSSTGLAAGSHTLVIEVTGTSNAASAGSFIVVDAFDVM
;
A
#
# COMPACT_ATOMS: atom_id res chain seq x y z
N MET A 1 -19.21 -35.82 -8.11
CA MET A 1 -18.04 -34.94 -7.94
C MET A 1 -17.51 -35.17 -6.55
N THR A 2 -16.25 -35.57 -6.42
CA THR A 2 -15.58 -35.71 -5.13
C THR A 2 -14.95 -34.36 -4.75
N LEU A 3 -15.31 -33.85 -3.58
CA LEU A 3 -14.82 -32.58 -3.01
C LEU A 3 -14.04 -32.86 -1.73
N SER A 4 -13.07 -32.02 -1.43
CA SER A 4 -12.28 -32.10 -0.21
C SER A 4 -13.16 -31.80 0.99
N GLY A 5 -13.33 -32.74 1.93
CA GLY A 5 -14.24 -32.56 3.07
C GLY A 5 -15.74 -32.56 2.71
N GLY A 6 -16.11 -32.84 1.46
CA GLY A 6 -17.50 -32.99 1.01
C GLY A 6 -18.26 -31.70 0.67
N GLN A 7 -17.64 -30.53 0.77
CA GLN A 7 -18.24 -29.23 0.43
C GLN A 7 -17.22 -28.30 -0.24
N ALA A 8 -17.69 -27.37 -1.08
CA ALA A 8 -16.89 -26.30 -1.68
C ALA A 8 -17.67 -24.98 -1.62
N VAL A 9 -16.96 -23.85 -1.65
CA VAL A 9 -17.55 -22.51 -1.67
C VAL A 9 -17.52 -21.92 -3.07
N TYR A 10 -18.48 -21.06 -3.39
CA TYR A 10 -18.53 -20.37 -4.67
C TYR A 10 -19.00 -18.92 -4.56
N ALA A 11 -18.50 -18.07 -5.46
CA ALA A 11 -18.93 -16.69 -5.61
C ALA A 11 -18.87 -16.28 -7.09
N GLY A 12 -19.74 -15.37 -7.53
CA GLY A 12 -19.72 -14.86 -8.92
C GLY A 12 -19.84 -13.34 -9.04
N ALA A 13 -19.92 -12.63 -7.92
CA ALA A 13 -19.92 -11.17 -7.91
C ALA A 13 -18.49 -10.65 -8.13
N ALA A 14 -18.34 -9.63 -8.98
CA ALA A 14 -17.06 -8.97 -9.19
C ALA A 14 -16.50 -8.44 -7.85
N GLY A 15 -15.23 -8.72 -7.58
CA GLY A 15 -14.54 -8.32 -6.34
C GLY A 15 -14.80 -9.24 -5.14
N ALA A 16 -15.58 -10.31 -5.28
CA ALA A 16 -15.69 -11.32 -4.24
C ALA A 16 -14.38 -12.11 -4.12
N THR A 17 -13.86 -12.28 -2.90
CA THR A 17 -12.55 -12.90 -2.66
C THR A 17 -12.62 -14.11 -1.75
N ALA A 18 -11.74 -15.07 -2.00
CA ALA A 18 -11.33 -16.11 -1.05
C ALA A 18 -9.85 -15.89 -0.72
N SER A 19 -9.52 -15.72 0.56
CA SER A 19 -8.16 -15.47 1.03
C SER A 19 -7.67 -16.64 1.88
N PHE A 20 -6.43 -17.07 1.66
CA PHE A 20 -5.78 -18.15 2.37
C PHE A 20 -4.32 -17.79 2.69
N THR A 21 -4.00 -17.77 3.98
CA THR A 21 -2.63 -17.56 4.47
C THR A 21 -1.98 -18.91 4.74
N PHE A 22 -0.77 -19.12 4.24
CA PHE A 22 -0.01 -20.36 4.39
C PHE A 22 1.46 -20.10 4.71
N SER A 23 2.14 -21.09 5.27
CA SER A 23 3.60 -21.09 5.40
C SER A 23 4.17 -22.28 4.64
N GLY A 24 4.97 -22.02 3.62
CA GLY A 24 5.50 -23.06 2.73
C GLY A 24 6.21 -22.47 1.53
N THR A 25 6.78 -23.34 0.69
CA THR A 25 7.49 -22.95 -0.53
C THR A 25 6.61 -23.03 -1.77
N GLY A 26 5.33 -23.36 -1.63
CA GLY A 26 4.37 -23.37 -2.73
C GLY A 26 2.94 -23.55 -2.26
N VAL A 27 1.98 -23.22 -3.14
CA VAL A 27 0.55 -23.38 -2.87
C VAL A 27 -0.19 -23.72 -4.16
N SER A 28 -1.25 -24.51 -4.05
CA SER A 28 -2.22 -24.78 -5.10
C SER A 28 -3.61 -24.44 -4.61
N TRP A 29 -4.37 -23.70 -5.43
CA TRP A 29 -5.81 -23.56 -5.28
C TRP A 29 -6.49 -24.76 -5.92
N ILE A 30 -7.24 -25.52 -5.13
CA ILE A 30 -8.03 -26.65 -5.57
C ILE A 30 -9.48 -26.18 -5.76
N GLY A 31 -10.03 -26.46 -6.94
CA GLY A 31 -11.39 -26.12 -7.33
C GLY A 31 -11.85 -27.04 -8.45
N PHE A 32 -12.82 -26.60 -9.24
CA PHE A 32 -13.19 -27.34 -10.45
C PHE A 32 -13.71 -26.40 -11.53
N GLN A 33 -13.58 -26.85 -12.77
CA GLN A 33 -14.16 -26.16 -13.91
C GLN A 33 -15.63 -26.52 -14.13
N CYS A 34 -16.43 -25.58 -14.60
CA CYS A 34 -17.86 -25.80 -14.85
C CYS A 34 -18.43 -24.91 -15.97
N GLU A 35 -19.62 -25.26 -16.46
CA GLU A 35 -20.31 -24.56 -17.56
C GLU A 35 -20.80 -23.14 -17.20
N GLN A 36 -20.84 -22.82 -15.91
CA GLN A 36 -21.21 -21.52 -15.34
C GLN A 36 -20.01 -20.79 -14.71
N CYS A 37 -18.80 -21.32 -14.89
CA CYS A 37 -17.62 -20.83 -14.20
C CYS A 37 -16.97 -19.68 -14.97
N GLY A 38 -16.39 -18.72 -14.23
CA GLY A 38 -15.88 -17.45 -14.76
C GLY A 38 -14.36 -17.36 -14.77
N ILE A 39 -13.89 -16.12 -14.85
CA ILE A 39 -12.47 -15.78 -14.77
C ILE A 39 -12.15 -15.30 -13.35
N ALA A 40 -11.07 -15.83 -12.78
CA ALA A 40 -10.53 -15.38 -11.49
C ALA A 40 -9.22 -14.61 -11.70
N SER A 41 -8.99 -13.59 -10.88
CA SER A 41 -7.66 -13.01 -10.66
C SER A 41 -7.05 -13.69 -9.43
N VAL A 42 -5.78 -14.12 -9.53
CA VAL A 42 -5.05 -14.75 -8.44
C VAL A 42 -3.95 -13.81 -7.99
N HIS A 43 -3.94 -13.50 -6.71
CA HIS A 43 -2.98 -12.59 -6.09
C HIS A 43 -2.16 -13.38 -5.08
N LEU A 44 -0.84 -13.21 -5.10
CA LEU A 44 0.07 -13.74 -4.10
C LEU A 44 0.78 -12.55 -3.44
N ASP A 45 0.71 -12.48 -2.12
CA ASP A 45 1.32 -11.42 -1.30
C ASP A 45 0.97 -10.01 -1.80
N GLY A 46 -0.30 -9.83 -2.19
CA GLY A 46 -0.84 -8.56 -2.69
C GLY A 46 -0.59 -8.29 -4.17
N SER A 47 0.27 -9.06 -4.84
CA SER A 47 0.57 -8.90 -6.27
C SER A 47 -0.27 -9.85 -7.13
N VAL A 48 -0.84 -9.37 -8.24
CA VAL A 48 -1.53 -10.25 -9.21
C VAL A 48 -0.49 -11.15 -9.89
N VAL A 49 -0.64 -12.46 -9.74
CA VAL A 49 0.28 -13.47 -10.30
C VAL A 49 -0.33 -14.27 -11.45
N ALA A 50 -1.65 -14.36 -11.54
CA ALA A 50 -2.32 -15.02 -12.66
C ALA A 50 -3.75 -14.52 -12.87
N THR A 51 -4.26 -14.76 -14.08
CA THR A 51 -5.71 -14.77 -14.35
C THR A 51 -6.08 -16.16 -14.86
N VAL A 52 -7.13 -16.76 -14.30
CA VAL A 52 -7.49 -18.17 -14.52
C VAL A 52 -8.90 -18.24 -15.06
N ASP A 53 -9.05 -18.76 -16.28
CA ASP A 53 -10.35 -19.13 -16.83
C ASP A 53 -10.78 -20.50 -16.29
N THR A 54 -11.84 -20.52 -15.50
CA THR A 54 -12.33 -21.72 -14.82
C THR A 54 -13.49 -22.40 -15.57
N TYR A 55 -13.76 -22.02 -16.82
CA TYR A 55 -14.81 -22.65 -17.62
C TYR A 55 -14.44 -24.06 -18.12
N ALA A 56 -15.42 -24.96 -18.13
CA ALA A 56 -15.42 -26.17 -18.95
C ALA A 56 -16.85 -26.53 -19.39
N PRO A 57 -17.04 -27.14 -20.58
CA PRO A 57 -18.38 -27.50 -21.08
C PRO A 57 -19.06 -28.62 -20.28
N SER A 58 -18.35 -29.26 -19.34
CA SER A 58 -18.89 -30.26 -18.43
C SER A 58 -18.07 -30.30 -17.15
N ARG A 59 -18.72 -30.55 -16.00
CA ARG A 59 -18.04 -30.66 -14.71
C ARG A 59 -17.18 -31.93 -14.63
N PRO A 60 -15.93 -31.85 -14.12
CA PRO A 60 -15.08 -33.02 -13.93
C PRO A 60 -15.60 -33.94 -12.80
N ALA A 61 -15.10 -35.17 -12.74
CA ALA A 61 -15.51 -36.14 -11.73
C ALA A 61 -14.99 -35.81 -10.31
N ALA A 62 -13.93 -35.00 -10.19
CA ALA A 62 -13.33 -34.54 -8.94
C ALA A 62 -12.77 -33.11 -9.10
N SER A 63 -12.54 -32.44 -7.97
CA SER A 63 -11.78 -31.20 -7.93
C SER A 63 -10.29 -31.42 -8.27
N GLY A 64 -9.61 -30.35 -8.68
CA GLY A 64 -8.20 -30.35 -9.06
C GLY A 64 -7.61 -28.94 -9.01
N ALA A 65 -6.31 -28.83 -9.25
CA ALA A 65 -5.61 -27.56 -9.19
C ALA A 65 -6.08 -26.61 -10.31
N MET A 66 -6.60 -25.46 -9.90
CA MET A 66 -6.94 -24.34 -10.79
C MET A 66 -5.75 -23.40 -10.98
N TYR A 67 -4.90 -23.30 -9.96
CA TYR A 67 -3.64 -22.56 -9.98
C TYR A 67 -2.65 -23.24 -9.03
N SER A 68 -1.37 -23.26 -9.40
CA SER A 68 -0.28 -23.74 -8.55
C SER A 68 0.95 -22.87 -8.72
N THR A 69 1.68 -22.62 -7.63
CA THR A 69 2.99 -21.98 -7.65
C THR A 69 3.92 -22.66 -6.64
N THR A 70 5.21 -22.71 -6.98
CA THR A 70 6.25 -23.37 -6.19
C THR A 70 7.50 -22.48 -6.16
N GLY A 71 8.52 -22.83 -5.37
CA GLY A 71 9.77 -22.05 -5.29
C GLY A 71 9.64 -20.71 -4.56
N LEU A 72 8.59 -20.54 -3.76
CA LEU A 72 8.48 -19.39 -2.85
C LEU A 72 9.55 -19.48 -1.76
N ALA A 73 9.97 -18.32 -1.26
CA ALA A 73 10.83 -18.27 -0.09
C ALA A 73 10.15 -19.01 1.08
N SER A 74 10.92 -19.69 1.93
CA SER A 74 10.33 -20.32 3.12
C SER A 74 9.81 -19.22 4.06
N GLY A 75 8.50 -19.16 4.25
CA GLY A 75 7.89 -18.13 5.08
C GLY A 75 6.37 -18.08 4.93
N SER A 76 5.76 -17.08 5.58
CA SER A 76 4.32 -16.84 5.48
C SER A 76 3.97 -16.10 4.19
N HIS A 77 2.95 -16.59 3.50
CA HIS A 77 2.41 -16.06 2.26
C HIS A 77 0.89 -15.96 2.33
N THR A 78 0.28 -15.11 1.51
CA THR A 78 -1.17 -15.00 1.36
C THR A 78 -1.58 -15.15 -0.09
N LEU A 79 -2.42 -16.14 -0.38
CA LEU A 79 -3.07 -16.34 -1.67
C LEU A 79 -4.48 -15.76 -1.61
N VAL A 80 -4.82 -14.89 -2.56
CA VAL A 80 -6.18 -14.37 -2.75
C VAL A 80 -6.68 -14.74 -4.12
N ILE A 81 -7.87 -15.34 -4.17
CA ILE A 81 -8.61 -15.62 -5.40
C ILE A 81 -9.75 -14.62 -5.47
N GLU A 82 -9.74 -13.76 -6.48
CA GLU A 82 -10.76 -12.74 -6.70
C GLU A 82 -11.60 -13.11 -7.93
N ALA A 83 -12.92 -13.14 -7.77
CA ALA A 83 -13.83 -13.25 -8.90
C ALA A 83 -13.86 -11.94 -9.69
N THR A 84 -13.53 -11.97 -10.98
CA THR A 84 -13.56 -10.77 -11.82
C THR A 84 -14.99 -10.36 -12.19
N GLY A 85 -15.96 -11.26 -11.99
CA GLY A 85 -17.33 -11.13 -12.49
C GLY A 85 -17.44 -11.24 -14.01
N THR A 86 -16.36 -11.58 -14.71
CA THR A 86 -16.33 -11.82 -16.15
C THR A 86 -16.23 -13.30 -16.46
N SER A 87 -16.62 -13.69 -17.67
CA SER A 87 -16.57 -15.06 -18.16
C SER A 87 -16.15 -15.06 -19.62
N ASN A 88 -15.64 -16.19 -20.11
CA ASN A 88 -15.47 -16.35 -21.55
C ASN A 88 -16.85 -16.49 -22.24
N VAL A 89 -16.84 -16.37 -23.58
CA VAL A 89 -18.05 -16.38 -24.42
C VAL A 89 -18.81 -17.71 -24.39
N SER A 90 -18.17 -18.80 -23.96
CA SER A 90 -18.77 -20.13 -23.91
C SER A 90 -19.44 -20.42 -22.56
N SER A 91 -19.13 -19.63 -21.53
CA SER A 91 -19.68 -19.81 -20.19
C SER A 91 -21.05 -19.14 -20.04
N THR A 92 -21.90 -19.75 -19.23
CA THR A 92 -23.25 -19.25 -18.93
C THR A 92 -23.33 -18.48 -17.60
N GLY A 93 -22.18 -18.30 -16.93
CA GLY A 93 -22.06 -17.59 -15.66
C GLY A 93 -20.61 -17.21 -15.34
N ALA A 94 -20.40 -16.59 -14.18
CA ALA A 94 -19.08 -16.13 -13.74
C ALA A 94 -18.67 -16.68 -12.37
N PHE A 95 -19.11 -17.89 -12.01
CA PHE A 95 -18.78 -18.47 -10.71
C PHE A 95 -17.33 -18.88 -10.60
N ILE A 96 -16.71 -18.58 -9.46
CA ILE A 96 -15.42 -19.08 -9.04
C ILE A 96 -15.64 -20.05 -7.89
N ILE A 97 -15.06 -21.24 -8.00
CA ILE A 97 -15.20 -22.32 -7.03
C ILE A 97 -13.89 -22.53 -6.28
N VAL A 98 -13.95 -22.55 -4.95
CA VAL A 98 -12.83 -22.94 -4.09
C VAL A 98 -13.24 -24.16 -3.28
N ASP A 99 -12.52 -25.26 -3.48
CA ASP A 99 -12.67 -26.52 -2.74
C ASP A 99 -11.65 -26.58 -1.60
N ALA A 100 -10.36 -26.45 -1.90
CA ALA A 100 -9.28 -26.55 -0.93
C ALA A 100 -8.02 -25.79 -1.37
N PHE A 101 -6.99 -25.83 -0.53
CA PHE A 101 -5.65 -25.37 -0.86
C PHE A 101 -4.62 -26.43 -0.46
N ASP A 102 -3.72 -26.78 -1.38
CA ASP A 102 -2.59 -27.67 -1.09
C ASP A 102 -1.31 -26.85 -0.96
N VAL A 103 -0.50 -27.08 0.06
CA VAL A 103 0.74 -26.31 0.31
C VAL A 103 1.96 -27.21 0.13
N GLU A 104 2.88 -26.79 -0.73
CA GLU A 104 4.18 -27.45 -0.93
C GLU A 104 5.23 -26.87 0.01
N GLY A 105 6.12 -27.72 0.53
CA GLY A 105 7.16 -27.30 1.47
C GLY A 105 6.60 -26.73 2.77
N ALA A 106 5.32 -26.99 3.06
CA ALA A 106 4.80 -26.89 4.40
C ALA A 106 5.69 -27.75 5.29
N THR A 107 6.49 -27.13 6.17
CA THR A 107 7.02 -27.83 7.34
C THR A 107 5.78 -28.36 8.04
N SER A 108 5.53 -29.67 7.94
CA SER A 108 4.28 -30.33 8.31
C SER A 108 3.58 -29.57 9.43
N GLY A 109 2.60 -28.73 9.06
CA GLY A 109 1.72 -28.07 10.00
C GLY A 109 0.86 -29.17 10.57
N GLY A 110 1.36 -29.85 11.61
CA GLY A 110 0.61 -30.87 12.31
C GLY A 110 -0.69 -30.25 12.78
N GLY A 111 -1.81 -30.67 12.17
CA GLY A 111 -3.09 -30.57 12.84
C GLY A 111 -2.89 -31.14 14.24
N GLY A 112 -3.17 -30.34 15.26
CA GLY A 112 -2.98 -30.79 16.63
C GLY A 112 -3.72 -32.10 16.83
N SER A 113 -2.98 -33.15 17.18
CA SER A 113 -3.57 -34.43 17.55
C SER A 113 -4.33 -34.20 18.84
N THR A 114 -5.65 -34.32 18.78
CA THR A 114 -6.50 -34.20 19.97
C THR A 114 -6.68 -35.58 20.57
N THR A 115 -6.31 -35.72 21.84
CA THR A 115 -6.42 -36.95 22.62
C THR A 115 -7.45 -36.76 23.72
N ARG A 116 -8.43 -37.66 23.77
CA ARG A 116 -9.42 -37.76 24.84
C ARG A 116 -8.80 -38.42 26.08
N LEU A 117 -8.94 -37.78 27.23
CA LEU A 117 -8.56 -38.27 28.56
C LEU A 117 -9.83 -38.37 29.40
N GLU A 118 -10.16 -39.57 29.87
CA GLU A 118 -11.35 -39.76 30.72
C GLU A 118 -11.15 -39.11 32.10
N GLU A 119 -12.22 -38.83 32.82
CA GLU A 119 -12.21 -38.35 34.20
C GLU A 119 -11.46 -39.27 35.19
N THR A 120 -11.27 -40.53 34.81
CA THR A 120 -10.46 -41.52 35.54
C THR A 120 -8.97 -41.52 35.17
N ASP A 121 -8.54 -40.70 34.20
CA ASP A 121 -7.15 -40.63 33.78
C ASP A 121 -6.22 -40.17 34.93
N PRO A 122 -5.03 -40.78 35.11
CA PRO A 122 -4.10 -40.42 36.19
C PRO A 122 -3.64 -38.96 36.21
N SER A 123 -3.77 -38.25 35.09
CA SER A 123 -3.46 -36.81 34.99
C SER A 123 -4.55 -35.91 35.58
N VAL A 124 -5.71 -36.47 35.94
CA VAL A 124 -6.80 -35.79 36.63
C VAL A 124 -6.72 -36.03 38.13
N SER A 125 -6.80 -34.97 38.92
CA SER A 125 -6.80 -35.02 40.38
C SER A 125 -8.02 -34.32 40.96
N TYR A 126 -8.55 -34.87 42.06
CA TYR A 126 -9.74 -34.37 42.73
C TYR A 126 -9.44 -33.95 44.15
N ALA A 127 -10.02 -32.82 44.58
CA ALA A 127 -10.10 -32.41 45.98
C ALA A 127 -11.55 -32.15 46.38
N GLY A 128 -11.86 -32.30 47.67
CA GLY A 128 -13.24 -32.27 48.17
C GLY A 128 -13.99 -33.57 47.90
N THR A 129 -15.31 -33.52 48.02
CA THR A 129 -16.18 -34.71 47.86
C THR A 129 -16.63 -34.85 46.41
N TRP A 130 -16.29 -35.96 45.76
CA TRP A 130 -16.74 -36.33 44.41
C TRP A 130 -17.33 -37.72 44.43
N PHE A 131 -18.38 -37.93 43.63
CA PHE A 131 -19.06 -39.21 43.48
C PHE A 131 -18.87 -39.70 42.06
N SER A 132 -18.58 -40.99 41.88
CA SER A 132 -18.55 -41.62 40.57
C SER A 132 -19.90 -42.26 40.27
N GLN A 133 -20.36 -42.12 39.03
CA GLN A 133 -21.60 -42.72 38.52
C GLN A 133 -21.32 -43.48 37.23
N THR A 134 -22.11 -44.51 36.96
CA THR A 134 -22.14 -45.18 35.66
C THR A 134 -23.19 -44.52 34.77
N ARG A 135 -22.79 -44.11 33.57
CA ARG A 135 -23.63 -43.42 32.58
C ARG A 135 -23.20 -43.79 31.17
N ASP A 136 -24.00 -44.62 30.49
CA ASP A 136 -23.68 -45.12 29.14
C ASP A 136 -23.74 -44.03 28.05
N ASP A 137 -24.34 -42.88 28.34
CA ASP A 137 -24.40 -41.72 27.43
C ASP A 137 -23.15 -40.84 27.47
N LEU A 138 -22.23 -41.10 28.40
CA LEU A 138 -20.99 -40.35 28.62
C LEU A 138 -19.75 -41.10 28.13
N SER A 139 -18.64 -40.37 28.00
CA SER A 139 -17.37 -40.92 27.55
C SER A 139 -16.88 -41.98 28.54
N GLY A 140 -16.32 -43.09 28.05
CA GLY A 140 -15.86 -44.17 28.92
C GLY A 140 -16.93 -44.92 29.74
N GLY A 141 -18.20 -44.48 29.73
CA GLY A 141 -19.32 -45.07 30.47
C GLY A 141 -19.38 -44.71 31.96
N THR A 142 -18.49 -43.83 32.43
CA THR A 142 -18.47 -43.33 33.82
C THR A 142 -18.37 -41.83 33.84
N VAL A 143 -18.65 -41.24 35.00
CA VAL A 143 -18.50 -39.81 35.23
C VAL A 143 -18.22 -39.54 36.70
N VAL A 144 -17.68 -38.37 37.01
CA VAL A 144 -17.64 -37.85 38.38
C VAL A 144 -18.47 -36.58 38.54
N GLU A 145 -19.15 -36.47 39.66
CA GLU A 145 -20.01 -35.34 39.98
C GLU A 145 -19.80 -34.83 41.41
N SER A 146 -19.99 -33.53 41.61
CA SER A 146 -19.86 -32.90 42.93
C SER A 146 -20.75 -31.67 43.05
N SER A 147 -21.29 -31.47 44.26
CA SER A 147 -21.91 -30.21 44.71
C SER A 147 -21.17 -29.62 45.92
N ASP A 148 -20.00 -30.14 46.26
CA ASP A 148 -19.17 -29.65 47.37
C ASP A 148 -18.49 -28.33 46.94
N PRO A 149 -18.70 -27.18 47.60
CA PRO A 149 -18.05 -25.92 47.21
C PRO A 149 -16.53 -25.90 47.40
N ASN A 150 -15.96 -26.91 48.07
CA ASN A 150 -14.50 -27.15 48.11
C ASN A 150 -14.04 -28.13 47.02
N GLY A 151 -14.96 -28.67 46.24
CA GLY A 151 -14.73 -29.60 45.15
C GLY A 151 -13.90 -28.98 44.04
N THR A 152 -12.75 -29.57 43.73
CA THR A 152 -11.99 -29.26 42.51
C THR A 152 -11.66 -30.51 41.72
N ALA A 153 -11.68 -30.40 40.39
CA ALA A 153 -11.15 -31.37 39.45
C ALA A 153 -10.06 -30.66 38.63
N THR A 154 -8.83 -31.17 38.67
CA THR A 154 -7.67 -30.54 38.03
C THR A 154 -7.00 -31.52 37.07
N LEU A 155 -7.02 -31.20 35.79
CA LEU A 155 -6.23 -31.87 34.75
C LEU A 155 -4.88 -31.17 34.60
N THR A 156 -3.79 -31.94 34.67
CA THR A 156 -2.47 -31.49 34.22
C THR A 156 -2.16 -32.08 32.85
N PHE A 157 -1.88 -31.26 31.85
CA PHE A 157 -1.69 -31.72 30.48
C PHE A 157 -0.51 -31.05 29.78
N GLY A 158 0.11 -31.75 28.83
CA GLY A 158 1.04 -31.16 27.88
C GLY A 158 0.33 -30.90 26.57
N GLY A 159 0.30 -29.67 26.06
CA GLY A 159 -0.43 -29.38 24.83
C GLY A 159 -0.53 -27.91 24.47
N THR A 160 -1.29 -27.63 23.42
CA THR A 160 -1.60 -26.29 22.90
C THR A 160 -3.08 -25.94 23.03
N GLY A 161 -3.90 -26.88 23.53
CA GLY A 161 -5.31 -26.68 23.80
C GLY A 161 -5.90 -27.75 24.70
N VAL A 162 -7.02 -27.43 25.33
CA VAL A 162 -7.80 -28.33 26.18
C VAL A 162 -9.28 -27.98 26.08
N SER A 163 -10.15 -28.99 26.08
CA SER A 163 -11.58 -28.85 26.32
C SER A 163 -12.03 -29.70 27.50
N TRP A 164 -12.90 -29.14 28.34
CA TRP A 164 -13.63 -29.89 29.36
C TRP A 164 -14.92 -30.42 28.72
N ILE A 165 -15.04 -31.75 28.70
CA ILE A 165 -16.23 -32.49 28.30
C ILE A 165 -16.99 -32.86 29.57
N GLY A 166 -18.27 -32.51 29.60
CA GLY A 166 -19.10 -32.70 30.77
C GLY A 166 -20.55 -32.84 30.39
N PHE A 167 -21.42 -32.48 31.32
CA PHE A 167 -22.85 -32.59 31.18
C PHE A 167 -23.49 -31.22 31.39
N LYS A 168 -24.50 -30.90 30.58
CA LYS A 168 -25.42 -29.80 30.85
C LYS A 168 -26.82 -30.34 31.07
N GLY A 169 -27.56 -29.80 32.04
CA GLY A 169 -28.90 -30.31 32.32
C GLY A 169 -29.66 -29.51 33.38
N PRO A 170 -30.90 -29.93 33.69
CA PRO A 170 -31.85 -29.11 34.45
C PRO A 170 -31.51 -29.01 35.95
N TRP A 171 -30.53 -29.80 36.40
CA TRP A 171 -30.06 -29.85 37.79
C TRP A 171 -28.59 -29.42 37.94
N ALA A 172 -27.97 -28.98 36.84
CA ALA A 172 -26.55 -28.66 36.81
C ALA A 172 -26.27 -27.25 37.38
N GLY A 173 -25.08 -27.08 37.96
CA GLY A 173 -24.65 -25.88 38.67
C GLY A 173 -23.76 -24.95 37.86
N ILE A 174 -23.14 -24.00 38.57
CA ILE A 174 -22.13 -23.08 38.04
C ILE A 174 -20.75 -23.53 38.55
N ALA A 175 -19.74 -23.54 37.69
CA ALA A 175 -18.36 -23.81 38.06
C ALA A 175 -17.48 -22.58 37.80
N GLN A 176 -16.38 -22.43 38.53
CA GLN A 176 -15.27 -21.55 38.18
C GLN A 176 -14.22 -22.34 37.40
N VAL A 177 -13.71 -21.78 36.31
CA VAL A 177 -12.63 -22.38 35.51
C VAL A 177 -11.36 -21.57 35.69
N TYR A 178 -10.28 -22.26 36.05
CA TYR A 178 -8.93 -21.71 36.13
C TYR A 178 -8.04 -22.40 35.10
N LEU A 179 -7.20 -21.63 34.42
CA LEU A 179 -6.15 -22.16 33.57
C LEU A 179 -4.81 -21.59 34.06
N ASP A 180 -3.87 -22.47 34.37
CA ASP A 180 -2.56 -22.16 34.93
C ASP A 180 -2.65 -21.25 36.18
N GLY A 181 -3.60 -21.57 37.07
CA GLY A 181 -3.86 -20.83 38.31
C GLY A 181 -4.60 -19.50 38.13
N THR A 182 -4.86 -19.07 36.90
CA THR A 182 -5.59 -17.82 36.61
C THR A 182 -7.07 -18.10 36.36
N LEU A 183 -7.97 -17.38 37.08
CA LEU A 183 -9.42 -17.48 36.85
C LEU A 183 -9.76 -17.00 35.44
N LYS A 184 -10.38 -17.87 34.64
CA LYS A 184 -10.88 -17.56 33.29
C LYS A 184 -12.34 -17.13 33.29
N GLY A 185 -13.10 -17.53 34.30
CA GLY A 185 -14.49 -17.10 34.49
C GLY A 185 -15.33 -18.15 35.19
N THR A 186 -16.65 -17.92 35.19
CA THR A 186 -17.66 -18.87 35.65
C THR A 186 -18.39 -19.48 34.45
N VAL A 187 -18.69 -20.77 34.50
CA VAL A 187 -19.45 -21.50 33.48
C VAL A 187 -20.75 -22.01 34.08
N ASP A 188 -21.89 -21.56 33.54
CA ASP A 188 -23.21 -22.10 33.87
C ASP A 188 -23.47 -23.36 33.04
N THR A 189 -23.60 -24.49 33.73
CA THR A 189 -23.84 -25.80 33.11
C THR A 189 -25.33 -26.14 33.01
N TYR A 190 -26.24 -25.23 33.36
CA TYR A 190 -27.67 -25.44 33.17
C TYR A 190 -28.07 -25.62 31.70
N ALA A 191 -28.98 -26.55 31.46
CA ALA A 191 -29.79 -26.67 30.25
C ALA A 191 -31.17 -27.23 30.59
N PRO A 192 -32.27 -26.85 29.90
CA PRO A 192 -33.60 -27.36 30.21
C PRO A 192 -33.78 -28.86 29.92
N THR A 193 -32.92 -29.43 29.08
CA THR A 193 -32.85 -30.86 28.77
C THR A 193 -31.41 -31.34 28.92
N GLU A 194 -31.23 -32.61 29.28
CA GLU A 194 -29.91 -33.21 29.42
C GLU A 194 -29.13 -33.20 28.09
N GLN A 195 -27.86 -32.81 28.18
CA GLN A 195 -26.88 -32.77 27.10
C GLN A 195 -25.62 -33.47 27.62
N ALA A 196 -25.54 -34.77 27.39
CA ALA A 196 -24.36 -35.58 27.65
C ALA A 196 -23.21 -35.20 26.69
N GLN A 197 -21.96 -35.35 27.14
CA GLN A 197 -20.73 -35.03 26.38
C GLN A 197 -20.68 -33.59 25.84
N ALA A 198 -21.30 -32.65 26.55
CA ALA A 198 -21.26 -31.24 26.20
C ALA A 198 -19.82 -30.71 26.37
N VAL A 199 -19.33 -29.96 25.37
CA VAL A 199 -18.12 -29.16 25.54
C VAL A 199 -18.46 -27.97 26.44
N VAL A 200 -18.05 -28.04 27.71
CA VAL A 200 -18.41 -27.05 28.72
C VAL A 200 -17.46 -25.85 28.70
N TYR A 201 -16.18 -26.10 28.41
CA TYR A 201 -15.15 -25.07 28.30
C TYR A 201 -14.07 -25.50 27.31
N THR A 202 -13.51 -24.54 26.56
CA THR A 202 -12.38 -24.77 25.65
C THR A 202 -11.34 -23.66 25.80
N ALA A 203 -10.07 -24.03 25.77
CA ALA A 203 -8.94 -23.14 25.60
C ALA A 203 -8.05 -23.65 24.46
N SER A 204 -7.66 -22.78 23.54
CA SER A 204 -6.83 -23.08 22.38
C SER A 204 -5.73 -22.04 22.21
N GLY A 205 -4.69 -22.35 21.42
CA GLY A 205 -3.59 -21.42 21.16
C GLY A 205 -2.68 -21.22 22.38
N LEU A 206 -2.65 -22.18 23.30
CA LEU A 206 -1.72 -22.20 24.41
C LEU A 206 -0.31 -22.44 23.87
N ALA A 207 0.69 -21.86 24.53
CA ALA A 207 2.08 -22.14 24.22
C ALA A 207 2.33 -23.65 24.40
N ALA A 208 3.08 -24.28 23.50
CA ALA A 208 3.38 -25.70 23.67
C ALA A 208 4.14 -25.93 24.98
N GLY A 209 3.52 -26.66 25.92
CA GLY A 209 4.08 -26.83 27.24
C GLY A 209 3.13 -27.53 28.20
N SER A 210 3.54 -27.59 29.46
CA SER A 210 2.73 -28.12 30.56
C SER A 210 1.76 -27.06 31.05
N HIS A 211 0.49 -27.44 31.21
CA HIS A 211 -0.61 -26.60 31.66
C HIS A 211 -1.46 -27.32 32.71
N ALA A 212 -2.27 -26.55 33.43
CA ALA A 212 -3.25 -27.06 34.39
C ALA A 212 -4.62 -26.41 34.18
N LEU A 213 -5.64 -27.21 33.86
CA LEU A 213 -7.04 -26.79 33.84
C LEU A 213 -7.70 -27.26 35.15
N MET A 214 -8.18 -26.31 35.96
CA MET A 214 -8.89 -26.60 37.21
C MET A 214 -10.35 -26.12 37.12
N ILE A 215 -11.26 -27.05 37.37
CA ILE A 215 -12.70 -26.82 37.52
C ILE A 215 -13.00 -26.79 39.01
N LYS A 216 -13.57 -25.69 39.49
CA LYS A 216 -13.95 -25.50 40.89
C LYS A 216 -15.46 -25.38 41.02
N VAL A 217 -16.04 -26.24 41.85
CA VAL A 217 -17.47 -26.22 42.17
C VAL A 217 -17.79 -24.99 43.01
N THR A 218 -18.84 -24.24 42.66
CA THR A 218 -19.24 -23.06 43.44
C THR A 218 -20.39 -23.34 44.40
N ASN A 219 -21.14 -24.43 44.18
CA ASN A 219 -22.44 -24.68 44.81
C ASN A 219 -23.40 -23.49 44.62
N THR A 220 -23.40 -22.93 43.41
CA THR A 220 -24.39 -21.94 42.95
C THR A 220 -24.99 -22.42 41.64
N TRP A 221 -26.20 -21.95 41.31
CA TRP A 221 -26.92 -22.44 40.16
C TRP A 221 -27.81 -21.37 39.53
N ASN A 222 -28.15 -21.59 38.26
CA ASN A 222 -29.16 -20.81 37.55
C ASN A 222 -30.51 -20.90 38.29
N PRO A 223 -31.30 -19.82 38.43
CA PRO A 223 -32.64 -19.89 39.04
C PRO A 223 -33.60 -20.91 38.40
N SER A 224 -33.37 -21.28 37.14
CA SER A 224 -34.14 -22.28 36.40
C SER A 224 -33.65 -23.72 36.62
N SER A 225 -32.50 -23.89 37.32
CA SER A 225 -31.94 -25.18 37.69
C SER A 225 -32.53 -25.67 39.01
N THR A 226 -32.65 -26.98 39.15
CA THR A 226 -33.16 -27.63 40.37
C THR A 226 -32.05 -27.97 41.37
N SER A 227 -30.77 -27.83 40.99
CA SER A 227 -29.64 -28.14 41.87
C SER A 227 -28.32 -27.49 41.37
N ALA A 228 -27.19 -27.85 41.99
CA ALA A 228 -25.89 -27.19 41.82
C ALA A 228 -24.75 -28.14 41.42
N TRP A 229 -25.09 -29.31 40.88
CA TRP A 229 -24.09 -30.35 40.60
C TRP A 229 -23.22 -29.99 39.39
N ILE A 230 -21.92 -30.20 39.54
CA ILE A 230 -20.94 -30.10 38.47
C ILE A 230 -20.48 -31.49 38.10
N VAL A 231 -20.40 -31.74 36.80
CA VAL A 231 -20.15 -33.06 36.22
C VAL A 231 -18.94 -32.99 35.31
N VAL A 232 -17.94 -33.85 35.56
CA VAL A 232 -16.73 -33.99 34.74
C VAL A 232 -16.73 -35.38 34.12
N ASP A 233 -16.81 -35.41 32.80
CA ASP A 233 -16.85 -36.63 31.98
C ASP A 233 -15.48 -36.92 31.39
N ALA A 234 -14.91 -35.96 30.66
CA ALA A 234 -13.59 -36.14 30.07
C ALA A 234 -12.92 -34.82 29.69
N PHE A 235 -11.73 -34.93 29.11
CA PHE A 235 -10.98 -33.80 28.57
C PHE A 235 -10.42 -34.13 27.19
N ASP A 236 -10.54 -33.19 26.25
CA ASP A 236 -9.88 -33.29 24.95
C ASP A 236 -8.64 -32.40 24.95
N VAL A 237 -7.45 -33.00 24.91
CA VAL A 237 -6.15 -32.31 24.89
C VAL A 237 -5.58 -32.27 23.49
N THR A 238 -5.32 -31.07 22.98
CA THR A 238 -4.68 -30.88 21.67
C THR A 238 -3.16 -30.81 21.84
N THR A 239 -2.43 -31.72 21.19
CA THR A 239 -0.96 -31.75 21.14
C THR A 239 -0.48 -31.47 19.72
N GLY A 240 0.52 -30.61 19.57
CA GLY A 240 0.94 -30.14 18.26
C GLY A 240 0.11 -28.95 17.80
N GLY A 241 0.82 -27.97 17.27
CA GLY A 241 0.35 -26.62 17.02
C GLY A 241 1.57 -25.74 17.19
N SER A 242 1.98 -25.04 16.14
CA SER A 242 3.05 -24.06 16.27
C SER A 242 2.62 -23.05 17.32
N SER A 243 3.42 -22.88 18.38
CA SER A 243 3.41 -21.61 19.12
C SER A 243 3.41 -20.49 18.08
N PRO A 244 2.60 -19.42 18.21
CA PRO A 244 2.76 -18.28 17.34
C PRO A 244 4.25 -17.93 17.32
N PRO A 245 4.85 -17.70 16.13
CA PRO A 245 6.25 -17.33 16.06
C PRO A 245 6.47 -16.14 17.00
N PRO A 246 7.59 -16.11 17.75
CA PRO A 246 7.88 -14.99 18.62
C PRO A 246 7.63 -13.68 17.87
N PRO A 247 6.97 -12.69 18.48
CA PRO A 247 6.75 -11.41 17.81
C PRO A 247 8.09 -10.86 17.34
N ASP A 248 8.13 -10.34 16.12
CA ASP A 248 9.34 -9.72 15.61
C ASP A 248 9.62 -8.43 16.37
N THR A 249 10.81 -8.37 16.96
CA THR A 249 11.26 -7.25 17.80
C THR A 249 12.52 -6.61 17.25
N THR A 250 13.04 -7.10 16.12
CA THR A 250 14.29 -6.61 15.54
C THR A 250 13.95 -5.53 14.52
N PRO A 251 14.44 -4.29 14.69
CA PRO A 251 14.17 -3.24 13.72
C PRO A 251 14.97 -3.43 12.42
N PRO A 252 14.45 -2.92 11.29
CA PRO A 252 15.17 -2.95 10.02
C PRO A 252 16.45 -2.12 10.07
N THR A 253 17.42 -2.42 9.22
CA THR A 253 18.55 -1.53 8.90
C THR A 253 18.23 -0.71 7.66
N VAL A 254 18.70 0.54 7.59
CA VAL A 254 18.49 1.41 6.42
C VAL A 254 19.62 2.42 6.25
N SER A 255 20.01 2.67 5.00
CA SER A 255 20.98 3.69 4.60
C SER A 255 20.63 4.31 3.26
N ILE A 256 20.79 5.64 3.15
CA ILE A 256 20.72 6.35 1.87
C ILE A 256 21.95 5.95 1.04
N THR A 257 21.73 5.51 -0.20
CA THR A 257 22.77 5.08 -1.15
C THR A 257 23.06 6.12 -2.22
N SER A 258 22.10 7.01 -2.51
CA SER A 258 22.25 8.16 -3.38
C SER A 258 21.31 9.27 -2.93
N PRO A 259 21.73 10.54 -2.90
CA PRO A 259 23.06 11.04 -3.27
C PRO A 259 24.12 10.72 -2.20
N ALA A 260 25.40 10.86 -2.54
CA ALA A 260 26.48 10.72 -1.55
C ALA A 260 26.55 11.94 -0.63
N SER A 261 26.99 11.78 0.61
CA SER A 261 27.17 12.91 1.54
C SER A 261 28.18 13.91 0.98
N GLY A 262 27.85 15.20 1.07
CA GLY A 262 28.61 16.32 0.50
C GLY A 262 28.31 16.60 -0.98
N SER A 263 27.42 15.85 -1.63
CA SER A 263 27.07 16.09 -3.03
C SER A 263 26.39 17.44 -3.22
N THR A 264 26.62 18.07 -4.37
CA THR A 264 25.83 19.21 -4.83
C THR A 264 24.76 18.72 -5.79
N VAL A 265 23.50 19.09 -5.57
CA VAL A 265 22.32 18.61 -6.31
C VAL A 265 21.52 19.79 -6.88
N SER A 266 20.88 19.58 -8.03
CA SER A 266 20.06 20.58 -8.72
C SER A 266 19.02 19.92 -9.62
N GLY A 267 17.97 20.67 -9.99
CA GLY A 267 16.91 20.18 -10.86
C GLY A 267 16.08 19.06 -10.24
N THR A 268 15.88 17.97 -10.98
CA THR A 268 15.19 16.77 -10.48
C THR A 268 16.19 15.63 -10.34
N MET A 269 16.21 14.96 -9.20
CA MET A 269 17.15 13.89 -8.89
C MET A 269 16.47 12.74 -8.11
N THR A 270 17.05 11.55 -8.16
CA THR A 270 16.50 10.37 -7.45
C THR A 270 17.26 10.09 -6.16
N VAL A 271 16.56 10.10 -5.03
CA VAL A 271 17.09 9.68 -3.73
C VAL A 271 16.81 8.18 -3.61
N SER A 272 17.83 7.38 -3.27
CA SER A 272 17.71 5.92 -3.13
C SER A 272 18.22 5.44 -1.78
N ALA A 273 17.66 4.33 -1.29
CA ALA A 273 18.09 3.71 -0.05
C ALA A 273 18.20 2.19 -0.18
N SER A 274 19.08 1.59 0.62
CA SER A 274 19.06 0.15 0.91
C SER A 274 18.49 -0.07 2.30
N ALA A 275 17.54 -0.99 2.41
CA ALA A 275 17.00 -1.44 3.69
C ALA A 275 16.91 -2.95 3.73
N SER A 276 17.19 -3.54 4.89
CA SER A 276 17.09 -4.98 5.13
C SER A 276 16.65 -5.27 6.55
N ASP A 277 16.02 -6.41 6.75
CA ASP A 277 15.46 -6.85 8.02
C ASP A 277 15.57 -8.39 8.11
N ASN A 278 15.47 -8.96 9.31
CA ASN A 278 15.48 -10.42 9.52
C ASN A 278 14.22 -11.13 9.02
N VAL A 279 13.07 -10.46 8.99
CA VAL A 279 11.81 -11.00 8.43
C VAL A 279 11.48 -10.30 7.11
N GLY A 280 11.50 -8.96 7.11
CA GLY A 280 11.20 -8.20 5.90
C GLY A 280 10.91 -6.73 6.17
N VAL A 281 11.29 -5.88 5.21
CA VAL A 281 10.98 -4.45 5.24
C VAL A 281 9.63 -4.24 4.57
N ALA A 282 8.72 -3.54 5.27
CA ALA A 282 7.38 -3.23 4.78
C ALA A 282 7.27 -1.85 4.11
N GLY A 283 8.27 -0.98 4.27
CA GLY A 283 8.34 0.29 3.54
C GLY A 283 9.49 1.18 3.98
N VAL A 284 9.84 2.14 3.13
CA VAL A 284 10.84 3.18 3.36
C VAL A 284 10.26 4.56 3.04
N GLN A 285 10.19 5.43 4.05
CA GLN A 285 9.84 6.84 3.90
C GLN A 285 11.10 7.70 3.80
N PHE A 286 11.25 8.44 2.72
CA PHE A 286 12.34 9.41 2.56
C PHE A 286 11.96 10.76 3.16
N LEU A 287 12.94 11.48 3.68
CA LEU A 287 12.76 12.81 4.27
C LEU A 287 13.83 13.80 3.83
N VAL A 288 13.44 15.06 3.70
CA VAL A 288 14.32 16.23 3.52
C VAL A 288 14.09 17.15 4.72
N ASP A 289 15.14 17.43 5.49
CA ASP A 289 15.09 18.25 6.71
C ASP A 289 14.03 17.78 7.71
N GLY A 290 13.80 16.47 7.78
CA GLY A 290 12.81 15.84 8.67
C GLY A 290 11.36 15.88 8.15
N LEU A 291 11.11 16.45 6.97
CA LEU A 291 9.81 16.43 6.31
C LEU A 291 9.74 15.33 5.26
N ALA A 292 8.58 14.66 5.16
CA ALA A 292 8.38 13.58 4.19
C ALA A 292 8.57 14.07 2.75
N LEU A 293 9.45 13.39 2.02
CA LEU A 293 9.67 13.55 0.60
C LEU A 293 8.85 12.50 -0.13
N GLY A 294 7.62 12.85 -0.50
CA GLY A 294 6.67 11.94 -1.16
C GLY A 294 6.04 10.90 -0.22
N SER A 295 5.31 9.95 -0.80
CA SER A 295 4.74 8.81 -0.08
C SER A 295 5.80 7.77 0.28
N GLU A 296 5.52 6.95 1.29
CA GLU A 296 6.33 5.78 1.62
C GLU A 296 6.44 4.84 0.43
N ASP A 297 7.66 4.40 0.12
CA ASP A 297 7.93 3.40 -0.90
C ASP A 297 7.87 1.99 -0.30
N VAL A 298 6.94 1.18 -0.78
CA VAL A 298 6.65 -0.16 -0.26
C VAL A 298 7.27 -1.28 -1.08
N ALA A 299 8.09 -0.95 -2.10
CA ALA A 299 8.73 -1.93 -2.97
C ALA A 299 10.23 -1.67 -3.12
N SER A 300 11.04 -2.73 -2.97
CA SER A 300 12.47 -2.67 -3.29
C SER A 300 12.68 -2.80 -4.80
N PRO A 301 13.62 -2.05 -5.42
CA PRO A 301 14.58 -1.12 -4.80
C PRO A 301 13.96 0.24 -4.41
N TYR A 302 14.22 0.67 -3.17
CA TYR A 302 13.59 1.86 -2.60
C TYR A 302 14.14 3.16 -3.16
N SER A 303 13.27 4.01 -3.71
CA SER A 303 13.66 5.31 -4.26
C SER A 303 12.53 6.31 -4.32
N VAL A 304 12.89 7.60 -4.36
CA VAL A 304 11.94 8.70 -4.59
C VAL A 304 12.55 9.78 -5.49
N SER A 305 11.71 10.38 -6.34
CA SER A 305 12.09 11.55 -7.13
C SER A 305 11.98 12.82 -6.28
N TRP A 306 13.05 13.62 -6.27
CA TRP A 306 13.12 14.91 -5.59
C TRP A 306 13.34 16.03 -6.61
N ASN A 307 12.38 16.96 -6.69
CA ASN A 307 12.56 18.23 -7.38
C ASN A 307 13.22 19.23 -6.43
N THR A 308 14.53 19.45 -6.56
CA THR A 308 15.29 20.34 -5.68
C THR A 308 14.94 21.81 -5.89
N THR A 309 14.27 22.19 -7.00
CA THR A 309 13.87 23.59 -7.26
C THR A 309 12.82 24.11 -6.28
N THR A 310 12.15 23.21 -5.54
CA THR A 310 11.21 23.57 -4.47
C THR A 310 11.89 23.77 -3.12
N ALA A 311 13.20 23.48 -3.02
CA ALA A 311 14.03 23.70 -1.84
C ALA A 311 14.91 24.95 -2.01
N SER A 312 15.33 25.53 -0.89
CA SER A 312 16.28 26.65 -0.88
C SER A 312 17.65 26.24 -1.42
N ASN A 313 18.40 27.17 -2.01
CA ASN A 313 19.81 26.91 -2.33
C ASN A 313 20.68 26.96 -1.07
N ALA A 314 20.74 25.84 -0.34
CA ALA A 314 21.45 25.70 0.93
C ALA A 314 21.86 24.25 1.19
N SER A 315 22.46 24.01 2.36
CA SER A 315 22.67 22.66 2.87
C SER A 315 21.34 22.06 3.34
N HIS A 316 21.03 20.85 2.89
CA HIS A 316 19.86 20.06 3.27
C HIS A 316 20.27 18.69 3.80
N THR A 317 19.45 18.12 4.68
CA THR A 317 19.71 16.81 5.28
C THR A 317 18.69 15.78 4.79
N LEU A 318 19.17 14.71 4.19
CA LEU A 318 18.38 13.57 3.76
C LEU A 318 18.45 12.45 4.79
N THR A 319 17.29 11.87 5.12
CA THR A 319 17.18 10.64 5.90
C THR A 319 16.15 9.70 5.28
N ALA A 320 16.25 8.42 5.60
CA ALA A 320 15.24 7.41 5.27
C ALA A 320 14.79 6.71 6.56
N VAL A 321 13.49 6.45 6.69
CA VAL A 321 12.90 5.68 7.79
C VAL A 321 12.37 4.38 7.20
N ALA A 322 12.97 3.25 7.58
CA ALA A 322 12.46 1.92 7.23
C ALA A 322 11.57 1.39 8.35
N ARG A 323 10.51 0.68 7.98
CA ARG A 323 9.66 -0.08 8.92
C ARG A 323 9.46 -1.51 8.45
N ASP A 324 9.20 -2.40 9.38
CA ASP A 324 8.73 -3.76 9.10
C ASP A 324 7.19 -3.86 9.25
N ALA A 325 6.66 -5.08 9.13
CA ALA A 325 5.23 -5.37 9.32
C ALA A 325 4.83 -5.46 10.81
N ALA A 326 5.78 -5.69 11.72
CA ALA A 326 5.56 -5.73 13.16
C ALA A 326 5.51 -4.33 13.80
N GLY A 327 5.88 -3.29 13.07
CA GLY A 327 5.87 -1.89 13.48
C GLY A 327 7.22 -1.38 13.99
N ASN A 328 8.29 -2.20 13.98
CA ASN A 328 9.63 -1.75 14.31
C ASN A 328 10.15 -0.78 13.24
N ARG A 329 10.94 0.22 13.66
CA ARG A 329 11.38 1.32 12.80
C ARG A 329 12.82 1.70 13.07
N THR A 330 13.51 2.10 12.01
CA THR A 330 14.86 2.67 12.08
C THR A 330 14.97 3.85 11.14
N THR A 331 15.60 4.92 11.62
CA THR A 331 16.00 6.07 10.80
C THR A 331 17.47 5.92 10.41
N SER A 332 17.79 6.14 9.14
CA SER A 332 19.17 6.09 8.63
C SER A 332 20.06 7.16 9.26
N ALA A 333 21.37 6.98 9.14
CA ALA A 333 22.30 8.10 9.30
C ALA A 333 21.96 9.24 8.31
N PRO A 334 22.14 10.51 8.71
CA PRO A 334 21.88 11.65 7.83
C PRO A 334 22.88 11.74 6.70
N VAL A 335 22.40 12.07 5.50
CA VAL A 335 23.21 12.44 4.33
C VAL A 335 23.01 13.92 4.06
N THR A 336 24.06 14.71 4.23
CA THR A 336 24.01 16.15 3.95
C THR A 336 24.34 16.41 2.48
N VAL A 337 23.54 17.24 1.81
CA VAL A 337 23.78 17.69 0.44
C VAL A 337 23.64 19.21 0.32
N THR A 338 24.28 19.80 -0.67
CA THR A 338 24.09 21.21 -1.01
C THR A 338 23.17 21.31 -2.20
N VAL A 339 22.00 21.92 -2.01
CA VAL A 339 21.13 22.29 -3.13
C VAL A 339 21.70 23.55 -3.77
N ALA A 340 22.02 23.46 -5.05
CA ALA A 340 22.47 24.57 -5.86
C ALA A 340 21.72 24.54 -7.19
N ASN A 341 20.44 24.90 -7.16
CA ASN A 341 19.67 25.19 -8.37
C ASN A 341 20.15 26.53 -8.92
N GLY A 342 21.41 26.57 -9.39
CA GLY A 342 22.06 27.80 -9.83
C GLY A 342 21.05 28.66 -10.57
N THR A 343 20.94 29.93 -10.21
CA THR A 343 20.42 30.87 -11.19
C THR A 343 21.32 30.65 -12.39
N GLY A 344 20.78 30.22 -13.53
CA GLY A 344 21.56 30.18 -14.77
C GLY A 344 22.34 31.48 -14.92
N PRO A 345 23.40 31.53 -15.74
CA PRO A 345 24.10 32.79 -15.99
C PRO A 345 23.06 33.89 -16.19
N ALA A 346 23.21 35.00 -15.45
CA ALA A 346 22.26 36.10 -15.54
C ALA A 346 22.05 36.40 -17.03
N PRO A 347 20.79 36.55 -17.48
CA PRO A 347 20.53 36.65 -18.90
C PRO A 347 21.41 37.76 -19.49
N THR A 348 22.15 37.42 -20.54
CA THR A 348 22.96 38.41 -21.23
C THR A 348 22.04 39.19 -22.15
N ARG A 349 21.90 40.49 -21.89
CA ARG A 349 21.10 41.37 -22.72
C ARG A 349 21.80 41.69 -24.03
N SER A 350 21.06 41.54 -25.12
CA SER A 350 21.43 41.95 -26.47
C SER A 350 20.45 43.02 -26.94
N GLU A 351 20.92 44.27 -27.05
CA GLU A 351 20.14 45.39 -27.55
C GLU A 351 19.73 45.17 -29.03
N GLU A 352 18.59 45.72 -29.41
CA GLU A 352 18.16 45.71 -30.80
C GLU A 352 19.06 46.61 -31.67
N SER A 353 19.52 46.07 -32.79
CA SER A 353 20.32 46.79 -33.77
C SER A 353 19.96 46.36 -35.18
N ALA A 354 20.43 47.10 -36.19
CA ALA A 354 20.28 46.71 -37.59
C ALA A 354 20.90 45.32 -37.90
N ALA A 355 21.82 44.82 -37.06
CA ALA A 355 22.41 43.49 -37.20
C ALA A 355 21.51 42.36 -36.63
N THR A 356 20.58 42.68 -35.73
CA THR A 356 19.65 41.73 -35.09
C THR A 356 18.23 41.81 -35.67
N LEU A 357 18.02 42.59 -36.73
CA LEU A 357 16.70 42.88 -37.30
C LEU A 357 16.80 42.87 -38.83
N ALA A 358 16.29 41.83 -39.47
CA ALA A 358 16.25 41.72 -40.94
C ALA A 358 14.83 41.36 -41.43
N PRO A 359 14.26 42.10 -42.41
CA PRO A 359 14.78 43.34 -42.99
C PRO A 359 14.49 44.57 -42.11
N ALA A 360 15.53 45.28 -41.68
CA ALA A 360 15.43 46.50 -40.87
C ALA A 360 14.57 47.62 -41.49
N ALA A 361 14.39 47.64 -42.82
CA ALA A 361 13.64 48.69 -43.53
C ALA A 361 12.13 48.72 -43.21
N SER A 362 11.58 47.67 -42.60
CA SER A 362 10.15 47.61 -42.20
C SER A 362 9.93 48.07 -40.74
N TRP A 363 10.99 48.43 -40.03
CA TRP A 363 10.95 48.77 -38.61
C TRP A 363 11.41 50.21 -38.39
N SER A 364 10.64 50.98 -37.61
CA SER A 364 10.93 52.37 -37.24
C SER A 364 11.48 52.46 -35.83
N GLY A 365 12.51 53.28 -35.62
CA GLY A 365 13.09 53.50 -34.29
C GLY A 365 12.24 54.43 -33.40
N VAL A 366 12.19 54.14 -32.11
CA VAL A 366 11.59 54.96 -31.06
C VAL A 366 12.53 55.04 -29.85
N THR A 367 12.38 56.08 -29.03
CA THR A 367 13.15 56.28 -27.78
C THR A 367 12.23 56.34 -26.57
N SER A 368 12.77 56.22 -25.35
CA SER A 368 11.96 56.30 -24.12
C SER A 368 11.19 57.61 -24.04
N ALA A 369 11.81 58.71 -24.50
CA ALA A 369 11.18 60.03 -24.55
C ALA A 369 9.96 60.07 -25.49
N SER A 370 10.03 59.36 -26.64
CA SER A 370 8.93 59.32 -27.60
C SER A 370 7.79 58.39 -27.18
N THR A 371 8.08 57.38 -26.36
CA THR A 371 7.11 56.35 -25.98
C THR A 371 6.51 56.57 -24.59
N GLY A 372 7.21 57.27 -23.70
CA GLY A 372 6.88 57.37 -22.28
C GLY A 372 7.19 56.09 -21.48
N VAL A 373 7.90 55.13 -22.09
CA VAL A 373 8.28 53.84 -21.48
C VAL A 373 9.79 53.83 -21.32
N THR A 374 10.30 53.39 -20.18
CA THR A 374 11.75 53.19 -19.99
C THR A 374 12.22 52.00 -20.83
N LEU A 375 13.02 52.24 -21.86
CA LEU A 375 13.56 51.23 -22.78
C LEU A 375 14.99 50.81 -22.41
N SER A 376 15.39 49.62 -22.84
CA SER A 376 16.79 49.21 -22.78
C SER A 376 17.59 50.05 -23.78
N GLY A 377 18.79 50.50 -23.38
CA GLY A 377 19.61 51.37 -24.25
C GLY A 377 18.98 52.70 -24.70
N ASP A 378 17.80 53.09 -24.17
CA ASP A 378 16.96 54.21 -24.63
C ASP A 378 16.48 54.11 -26.10
N PHE A 379 16.41 52.90 -26.65
CA PHE A 379 15.98 52.66 -28.03
C PHE A 379 15.03 51.46 -28.09
N ALA A 380 14.17 51.42 -29.10
CA ALA A 380 13.42 50.24 -29.50
C ALA A 380 13.01 50.40 -30.96
N VAL A 381 12.58 49.31 -31.58
CA VAL A 381 12.00 49.35 -32.92
C VAL A 381 10.53 48.95 -32.91
N ILE A 382 9.75 49.55 -33.81
CA ILE A 382 8.33 49.25 -33.99
C ILE A 382 7.96 49.02 -35.46
N ALA A 383 7.03 48.10 -35.71
CA ALA A 383 6.47 47.85 -37.04
C ALA A 383 4.98 47.51 -36.96
N PRO A 384 4.11 48.09 -37.81
CA PRO A 384 2.69 47.73 -37.88
C PRO A 384 2.35 46.80 -39.05
N ASP A 385 3.25 46.67 -40.02
CA ASP A 385 2.97 46.04 -41.32
C ASP A 385 2.97 44.51 -41.22
N ALA A 386 1.91 43.89 -41.73
CA ALA A 386 1.78 42.44 -41.77
C ALA A 386 2.97 41.79 -42.51
N GLY A 387 3.58 40.78 -41.90
CA GLY A 387 4.74 40.05 -42.44
C GLY A 387 6.09 40.70 -42.15
N ALA A 388 6.14 41.86 -41.46
CA ALA A 388 7.42 42.38 -40.97
C ALA A 388 8.00 41.43 -39.90
N THR A 389 9.29 41.12 -40.00
CA THR A 389 9.96 40.19 -39.07
C THR A 389 11.13 40.84 -38.34
N ALA A 390 11.32 40.49 -37.08
CA ALA A 390 12.52 40.71 -36.29
C ALA A 390 13.16 39.35 -35.98
N THR A 391 14.40 39.14 -36.42
CA THR A 391 15.09 37.83 -36.36
C THR A 391 16.34 37.93 -35.52
N PHE A 392 16.37 37.23 -34.40
CA PHE A 392 17.49 37.21 -33.47
C PHE A 392 18.11 35.82 -33.37
N SER A 393 19.37 35.70 -33.77
CA SER A 393 20.15 34.47 -33.59
C SER A 393 20.95 34.54 -32.29
N PHE A 394 20.89 33.48 -31.49
CA PHE A 394 21.57 33.39 -30.20
C PHE A 394 22.23 32.03 -30.02
N SER A 395 23.13 31.94 -29.03
CA SER A 395 23.64 30.66 -28.53
C SER A 395 23.35 30.59 -27.04
N GLY A 396 22.56 29.62 -26.60
CA GLY A 396 22.10 29.54 -25.22
C GLY A 396 21.11 28.41 -25.00
N THR A 397 20.55 28.38 -23.80
CA THR A 397 19.52 27.42 -23.35
C THR A 397 18.16 28.09 -23.17
N GLY A 398 18.07 29.39 -23.44
CA GLY A 398 16.80 30.11 -23.46
C GLY A 398 16.94 31.53 -23.99
N VAL A 399 15.80 32.12 -24.30
CA VAL A 399 15.70 33.49 -24.84
C VAL A 399 14.42 34.16 -24.36
N SER A 400 14.48 35.46 -24.11
CA SER A 400 13.29 36.30 -23.95
C SER A 400 13.32 37.45 -24.95
N TRP A 401 12.17 37.73 -25.56
CA TRP A 401 11.93 38.96 -26.31
C TRP A 401 11.45 40.03 -25.35
N ILE A 402 12.18 41.14 -25.25
CA ILE A 402 11.83 42.29 -24.43
C ILE A 402 11.15 43.35 -25.32
N GLY A 403 10.07 43.93 -24.79
CA GLY A 403 9.26 44.93 -25.47
C GLY A 403 8.29 45.57 -24.48
N PHE A 404 7.28 46.27 -24.96
CA PHE A 404 6.22 46.77 -24.09
C PHE A 404 4.86 46.67 -24.76
N LYS A 405 3.83 46.55 -23.91
CA LYS A 405 2.45 46.58 -24.36
C LYS A 405 1.95 48.01 -24.51
N CYS A 406 1.12 48.27 -25.51
CA CYS A 406 0.60 49.62 -25.77
C CYS A 406 -0.81 49.64 -26.35
N GLU A 407 -1.42 50.82 -26.33
CA GLU A 407 -2.81 51.06 -26.75
C GLU A 407 -3.02 50.93 -28.27
N ARG A 408 -1.92 50.90 -29.03
CA ARG A 408 -1.90 50.70 -30.49
C ARG A 408 -1.16 49.43 -30.89
N CYS A 409 -0.86 48.55 -29.93
CA CYS A 409 -0.06 47.36 -30.17
C CYS A 409 -0.91 46.19 -30.66
N GLY A 410 -0.34 45.35 -31.51
CA GLY A 410 -1.03 44.26 -32.20
C GLY A 410 -0.64 42.87 -31.71
N ILE A 411 -0.90 41.89 -32.56
CA ILE A 411 -0.58 40.49 -32.34
C ILE A 411 0.67 40.12 -33.14
N ALA A 412 1.63 39.47 -32.48
CA ALA A 412 2.82 38.89 -33.12
C ALA A 412 2.74 37.36 -33.12
N THR A 413 3.29 36.73 -34.14
CA THR A 413 3.61 35.30 -34.13
C THR A 413 5.08 35.13 -33.80
N VAL A 414 5.40 34.25 -32.86
CA VAL A 414 6.77 33.95 -32.44
C VAL A 414 7.16 32.58 -32.98
N HIS A 415 8.25 32.55 -33.72
CA HIS A 415 8.87 31.31 -34.21
C HIS A 415 10.19 31.08 -33.48
N LEU A 416 10.44 29.84 -33.07
CA LEU A 416 11.72 29.40 -32.54
C LEU A 416 12.23 28.25 -33.42
N ASP A 417 13.43 28.43 -33.97
CA ASP A 417 14.05 27.49 -34.92
C ASP A 417 13.13 27.11 -36.10
N GLY A 418 12.33 28.07 -36.57
CA GLY A 418 11.40 27.92 -37.69
C GLY A 418 10.04 27.32 -37.32
N ALA A 419 9.82 26.89 -36.08
CA ALA A 419 8.53 26.42 -35.59
C ALA A 419 7.76 27.56 -34.89
N VAL A 420 6.47 27.70 -35.19
CA VAL A 420 5.59 28.62 -34.44
C VAL A 420 5.44 28.10 -33.01
N VAL A 421 5.92 28.87 -32.03
CA VAL A 421 5.87 28.52 -30.60
C VAL A 421 4.87 29.34 -29.80
N ALA A 422 4.48 30.52 -30.29
CA ALA A 422 3.48 31.35 -29.63
C ALA A 422 2.81 32.34 -30.60
N THR A 423 1.62 32.80 -30.20
CA THR A 423 0.97 34.00 -30.73
C THR A 423 0.77 34.95 -29.54
N VAL A 424 1.34 36.15 -29.61
CA VAL A 424 1.44 37.08 -28.49
C VAL A 424 0.64 38.33 -28.79
N ASP A 425 -0.42 38.57 -28.00
CA ASP A 425 -1.15 39.83 -27.99
C ASP A 425 -0.42 40.86 -27.09
N THR A 426 0.12 41.89 -27.74
CA THR A 426 0.90 42.94 -27.08
C THR A 426 0.07 44.20 -26.77
N TYR A 427 -1.26 44.13 -26.83
CA TYR A 427 -2.12 45.24 -26.43
C TYR A 427 -2.14 45.47 -24.90
N ALA A 428 -2.14 46.74 -24.51
CA ALA A 428 -2.59 47.18 -23.19
C ALA A 428 -3.23 48.59 -23.29
N PRO A 429 -4.29 48.90 -22.53
CA PRO A 429 -4.95 50.20 -22.58
C PRO A 429 -4.05 51.36 -22.09
N THR A 430 -3.02 51.05 -21.31
CA THR A 430 -2.04 51.99 -20.77
C THR A 430 -0.65 51.37 -20.89
N ARG A 431 0.31 52.16 -21.37
CA ARG A 431 1.71 51.72 -21.47
C ARG A 431 2.31 51.49 -20.07
N PRO A 432 3.18 50.47 -19.91
CA PRO A 432 3.89 50.25 -18.66
C PRO A 432 4.97 51.31 -18.43
N ALA A 433 5.50 51.40 -17.21
CA ALA A 433 6.60 52.31 -16.88
C ALA A 433 7.94 51.92 -17.54
N SER A 434 8.13 50.64 -17.86
CA SER A 434 9.32 50.09 -18.50
C SER A 434 8.96 48.92 -19.41
N SER A 435 9.86 48.60 -20.34
CA SER A 435 9.77 47.35 -21.10
C SER A 435 9.96 46.12 -20.21
N SER A 436 9.49 44.97 -20.72
CA SER A 436 9.47 43.68 -20.04
C SER A 436 9.37 42.54 -21.06
N ALA A 437 9.51 41.29 -20.61
CA ALA A 437 9.40 40.14 -21.48
C ALA A 437 7.99 40.00 -22.08
N MET A 438 7.90 40.01 -23.41
CA MET A 438 6.69 39.70 -24.17
C MET A 438 6.57 38.21 -24.45
N PHE A 439 7.70 37.51 -24.53
CA PHE A 439 7.81 36.07 -24.69
C PHE A 439 9.10 35.58 -24.04
N SER A 440 9.08 34.38 -23.46
CA SER A 440 10.25 33.68 -22.93
C SER A 440 10.19 32.20 -23.25
N SER A 441 11.34 31.61 -23.56
CA SER A 441 11.54 30.16 -23.71
C SER A 441 12.80 29.73 -22.97
N THR A 442 12.71 28.64 -22.21
CA THR A 442 13.80 28.05 -21.40
C THR A 442 13.91 26.56 -21.70
N GLY A 443 15.04 25.95 -21.32
CA GLY A 443 15.23 24.50 -21.50
C GLY A 443 15.50 24.07 -22.93
N LEU A 444 15.96 25.01 -23.77
CA LEU A 444 16.47 24.69 -25.10
C LEU A 444 17.77 23.89 -24.97
N ALA A 445 18.01 23.00 -25.93
CA ALA A 445 19.28 22.29 -26.00
C ALA A 445 20.43 23.31 -26.12
N ALA A 446 21.51 23.16 -25.36
CA ALA A 446 22.62 24.10 -25.45
C ALA A 446 23.18 24.14 -26.89
N GLY A 447 23.08 25.31 -27.55
CA GLY A 447 23.46 25.44 -28.94
C GLY A 447 22.99 26.75 -29.56
N SER A 448 23.11 26.84 -30.88
CA SER A 448 22.66 28.00 -31.65
C SER A 448 21.19 27.86 -32.03
N HIS A 449 20.44 28.95 -31.84
CA HIS A 449 19.00 29.05 -32.06
C HIS A 449 18.66 30.34 -32.80
N THR A 450 17.44 30.39 -33.36
CA THR A 450 16.88 31.60 -33.98
C THR A 450 15.48 31.87 -33.45
N LEU A 451 15.26 33.07 -32.92
CA LEU A 451 13.96 33.62 -32.56
C LEU A 451 13.48 34.56 -33.67
N VAL A 452 12.27 34.36 -34.19
CA VAL A 452 11.64 35.26 -35.16
C VAL A 452 10.34 35.79 -34.60
N ILE A 453 10.20 37.12 -34.53
CA ILE A 453 8.97 37.80 -34.18
C ILE A 453 8.37 38.34 -35.47
N GLU A 454 7.20 37.84 -35.85
CA GLU A 454 6.48 38.21 -37.06
C GLU A 454 5.25 39.05 -36.72
N VAL A 455 5.15 40.23 -37.31
CA VAL A 455 3.98 41.11 -37.18
C VAL A 455 2.82 40.52 -37.98
N THR A 456 1.72 40.17 -37.32
CA THR A 456 0.56 39.60 -38.03
C THR A 456 -0.23 40.66 -38.82
N GLY A 457 -0.04 41.94 -38.49
CA GLY A 457 -0.89 43.05 -38.96
C GLY A 457 -2.30 43.04 -38.37
N THR A 458 -2.59 42.12 -37.45
CA THR A 458 -3.87 42.03 -36.75
C THR A 458 -3.76 42.55 -35.32
N SER A 459 -4.89 42.90 -34.73
CA SER A 459 -4.99 43.34 -33.36
C SER A 459 -6.29 42.86 -32.74
N ASN A 460 -6.36 42.82 -31.40
CA ASN A 460 -7.63 42.57 -30.73
C ASN A 460 -8.58 43.77 -30.89
N ALA A 461 -9.86 43.55 -30.56
CA ALA A 461 -10.92 44.56 -30.74
C ALA A 461 -10.74 45.84 -29.90
N ALA A 462 -9.89 45.81 -28.87
CA ALA A 462 -9.63 46.95 -27.99
C ALA A 462 -8.45 47.82 -28.45
N SER A 463 -7.61 47.31 -29.35
CA SER A 463 -6.41 48.01 -29.81
C SER A 463 -6.69 49.00 -30.94
N ALA A 464 -6.03 50.16 -30.90
CA ALA A 464 -6.11 51.19 -31.93
C ALA A 464 -5.02 51.05 -33.01
N GLY A 465 -4.34 49.91 -33.10
CA GLY A 465 -3.32 49.64 -34.12
C GLY A 465 -2.76 48.22 -34.05
N SER A 466 -1.79 47.93 -34.92
CA SER A 466 -1.14 46.62 -35.06
C SER A 466 0.37 46.64 -34.75
N PHE A 467 0.86 47.67 -34.05
CA PHE A 467 2.30 47.82 -33.81
C PHE A 467 2.85 46.69 -32.95
N ILE A 468 4.01 46.17 -33.32
CA ILE A 468 4.82 45.29 -32.48
C ILE A 468 6.09 46.05 -32.10
N VAL A 469 6.53 45.89 -30.85
CA VAL A 469 7.69 46.57 -30.30
C VAL A 469 8.78 45.56 -29.94
N VAL A 470 10.01 45.78 -30.39
CA VAL A 470 11.19 45.02 -29.97
C VAL A 470 12.20 45.99 -29.35
N ASP A 471 12.54 45.75 -28.09
CA ASP A 471 13.45 46.52 -27.24
C ASP A 471 14.41 45.54 -26.58
N ALA A 472 15.34 44.92 -27.28
CA ALA A 472 16.27 43.91 -26.75
C ALA A 472 15.77 42.46 -26.56
N PHE A 473 16.76 41.60 -26.32
CA PHE A 473 16.64 40.18 -26.08
C PHE A 473 17.51 39.76 -24.90
N ASP A 474 17.00 38.88 -24.06
CA ASP A 474 17.72 38.33 -22.91
C ASP A 474 18.03 36.85 -23.17
N VAL A 475 19.33 36.47 -23.23
CA VAL A 475 19.79 35.10 -23.53
C VAL A 475 20.31 34.39 -22.28
N MET A 476 19.89 33.15 -22.06
CA MET A 476 20.31 32.29 -20.92
C MET A 476 21.32 31.23 -21.32
#